data_AF-A0A0X2NNY0-F1
#
_entry.id   AF-A0A0X2NNY0-F1
#
_cell.length_a   1.000
_cell.length_b   1.000
_cell.length_c   1.000
_cell.angle_alpha   90.00
_cell.angle_beta   90.00
_cell.angle_gamma   90.00
#
_symmetry.space_group_name_H-M   'P 1'
#
loop_
_entity.id
_entity.type
_entity.pdbx_description
1 polymer ?
#
loop_
_entity_poly.entity_id
_entity_poly.type
_entity_poly.pdbx_seq_one_letter_code
_entity_poly.pdbx_strand_id
1 'polypeptide(L)'
;MTTTDARGQQLDYHSLNAMLNLYDSNGSIQFDKDREAANQYFLQHVNQNTVYFHDLEEKVGYLVDNEYYDKAVLDKYDDEFVKDLFKQAYAKKFRFQTFLGAF
;
A
#
# COMPACT_ATOMS: atom_id res chain seq x y z
N MET A 1 14.02 -7.64 9.09
CA MET A 1 13.84 -8.81 9.99
C MET A 1 12.35 -9.08 10.02
N THR A 2 11.91 -10.26 9.61
CA THR A 2 10.50 -10.68 9.68
C THR A 2 10.20 -11.13 11.12
N THR A 3 9.15 -10.59 11.74
CA THR A 3 8.71 -11.09 13.05
C THR A 3 8.01 -12.43 12.86
N THR A 4 8.59 -13.46 13.46
CA THR A 4 8.09 -14.83 13.48
C THR A 4 7.41 -15.13 14.83
N ASP A 5 6.34 -15.92 14.81
CA ASP A 5 5.70 -16.44 16.02
C ASP A 5 6.60 -17.49 16.71
N ALA A 6 6.16 -17.99 17.87
CA ALA A 6 6.90 -19.01 18.64
C ALA A 6 7.13 -20.33 17.89
N ARG A 7 6.47 -20.55 16.75
CA ARG A 7 6.59 -21.71 15.86
C ARG A 7 7.41 -21.39 14.60
N GLY A 8 7.98 -20.19 14.51
CA GLY A 8 8.75 -19.75 13.34
C GLY A 8 7.90 -19.39 12.13
N GLN A 9 6.58 -19.20 12.28
CA GLN A 9 5.71 -18.72 11.21
C GLN A 9 5.68 -17.20 11.17
N GLN A 10 5.78 -16.62 9.98
CA GLN A 10 5.68 -15.17 9.81
C GLN A 10 4.32 -14.70 10.30
N LEU A 11 4.29 -13.72 11.20
CA LEU A 11 3.03 -13.14 11.66
C LEU A 11 2.33 -12.44 10.50
N ASP A 12 1.03 -12.66 10.37
CA ASP A 12 0.20 -11.89 9.45
C ASP A 12 -0.05 -10.46 9.97
N TYR A 13 -0.48 -9.60 9.07
CA TYR A 13 -0.69 -8.18 9.38
C TYR A 13 -1.83 -7.94 10.39
N HIS A 14 -2.83 -8.82 10.47
CA HIS A 14 -3.89 -8.73 11.49
C HIS A 14 -3.36 -9.03 12.88
N SER A 15 -2.51 -10.04 13.01
CA SER A 15 -1.87 -10.45 14.25
C SER A 15 -0.95 -9.35 14.78
N LEU A 16 -0.20 -8.69 13.89
CA LEU A 16 0.65 -7.55 14.25
C LEU A 16 -0.18 -6.34 14.71
N ASN A 17 -1.27 -6.01 14.03
CA ASN A 17 -2.14 -4.91 14.46
C ASN A 17 -2.84 -5.22 15.79
N ALA A 18 -3.21 -6.48 16.05
CA ALA A 18 -3.83 -6.90 17.31
C ALA A 18 -2.89 -6.71 18.53
N MET A 19 -1.56 -6.69 18.33
CA MET A 19 -0.59 -6.43 19.41
C MET A 19 -0.72 -5.03 20.03
N LEU A 20 -1.37 -4.08 19.34
CA LEU A 20 -1.64 -2.75 19.92
C LEU A 20 -2.55 -2.83 21.14
N ASN A 21 -3.39 -3.87 21.23
CA ASN A 21 -4.26 -4.12 22.37
C ASN A 21 -3.53 -4.82 23.54
N LEU A 22 -2.24 -5.16 23.37
CA LEU A 22 -1.41 -5.80 24.39
C LEU A 22 -0.31 -4.84 24.83
N TYR A 23 -0.29 -4.55 26.14
CA TYR A 23 0.79 -3.76 26.74
C TYR A 23 2.08 -4.58 26.84
N ASP A 24 3.22 -3.92 26.66
CA ASP A 24 4.54 -4.54 26.86
C ASP A 24 4.87 -4.73 28.36
N SER A 25 6.06 -5.25 28.66
CA SER A 25 6.52 -5.46 30.05
C SER A 25 6.63 -4.17 30.88
N ASN A 26 6.61 -3.00 30.23
CA ASN A 26 6.64 -1.69 30.87
C ASN A 26 5.24 -1.04 30.90
N GLY A 27 4.18 -1.75 30.49
CA GLY A 27 2.82 -1.20 30.45
C GLY A 27 2.58 -0.22 29.30
N SER A 28 3.40 -0.24 28.24
CA SER A 28 3.31 0.67 27.10
C SER A 28 2.68 0.03 25.86
N ILE A 29 2.02 0.84 25.04
CA ILE A 29 1.42 0.41 23.76
C ILE A 29 2.53 0.18 22.73
N GLN A 30 2.43 -0.93 21.99
CA GLN A 30 3.43 -1.34 21.00
C GLN A 30 3.21 -0.67 19.62
N PHE A 31 3.34 0.65 19.52
CA PHE A 31 3.06 1.40 18.28
C PHE A 31 3.90 0.95 17.06
N ASP A 32 5.12 0.48 17.27
CA ASP A 32 5.96 -0.05 16.18
C ASP A 32 5.32 -1.26 15.48
N LYS A 33 4.47 -2.02 16.19
CA LYS A 33 3.73 -3.15 15.62
C LYS A 33 2.68 -2.72 14.62
N ASP A 34 2.16 -1.49 14.71
CA ASP A 34 1.22 -0.97 13.72
C ASP A 34 1.91 -0.64 12.39
N ARG A 35 3.11 -0.06 12.49
CA ARG A 35 3.97 0.19 11.31
C ARG A 35 4.40 -1.11 10.66
N GLU A 36 4.71 -2.13 11.48
CA GLU A 36 5.04 -3.46 10.99
C GLU A 36 3.84 -4.12 10.29
N ALA A 37 2.63 -4.02 10.87
CA ALA A 37 1.39 -4.50 10.28
C ALA A 37 1.12 -3.85 8.92
N ALA A 38 1.26 -2.52 8.81
CA ALA A 38 1.13 -1.81 7.54
C ALA A 38 2.11 -2.36 6.48
N ASN A 39 3.38 -2.57 6.84
CA ASN A 39 4.36 -3.14 5.91
C ASN A 39 4.00 -4.57 5.48
N GLN A 40 3.63 -5.44 6.43
CA GLN A 40 3.22 -6.81 6.13
C GLN A 40 1.95 -6.88 5.28
N TYR A 41 1.01 -5.94 5.47
CA TYR A 41 -0.18 -5.85 4.63
C TYR A 41 0.18 -5.60 3.16
N PHE A 42 1.15 -4.71 2.90
CA PHE A 42 1.63 -4.50 1.53
C PHE A 42 2.33 -5.74 0.95
N LEU A 43 3.20 -6.40 1.71
CA LEU A 43 3.96 -7.56 1.23
C LEU A 43 3.10 -8.81 1.01
N GLN A 44 2.15 -9.08 1.92
CA GLN A 44 1.36 -10.30 1.92
C GLN A 44 0.06 -10.16 1.12
N HIS A 45 -0.49 -8.94 1.00
CA HIS A 45 -1.78 -8.71 0.36
C HIS A 45 -1.70 -7.73 -0.80
N VAL A 46 -1.42 -6.45 -0.55
CA VAL A 46 -1.57 -5.40 -1.59
C VAL A 46 -0.71 -5.68 -2.82
N ASN A 47 0.59 -5.94 -2.65
CA ASN A 47 1.51 -6.14 -3.77
C ASN A 47 1.20 -7.40 -4.59
N GLN A 48 0.67 -8.45 -3.94
CA GLN A 48 0.30 -9.69 -4.63
C GLN A 48 -0.99 -9.56 -5.43
N ASN A 49 -1.86 -8.62 -5.05
CA ASN A 49 -3.17 -8.41 -5.68
C ASN A 49 -3.25 -7.12 -6.52
N THR A 50 -2.16 -6.35 -6.61
CA THR A 50 -2.09 -5.14 -7.44
C THR A 50 -1.75 -5.54 -8.87
N VAL A 51 -2.61 -5.15 -9.82
CA VAL A 51 -2.35 -5.31 -11.25
C VAL A 51 -1.09 -4.52 -11.62
N TYR A 52 -0.13 -5.20 -12.24
CA TYR A 52 1.10 -4.61 -12.77
C TYR A 52 0.91 -4.28 -14.25
N PHE A 53 1.43 -3.13 -14.67
CA PHE A 53 1.48 -2.67 -16.06
C PHE A 53 2.93 -2.37 -16.43
N HIS A 54 3.30 -2.56 -17.69
CA HIS A 54 4.66 -2.31 -18.19
C HIS A 54 5.01 -0.83 -18.18
N ASP A 55 4.03 0.04 -18.47
CA ASP A 55 4.17 1.49 -18.37
C ASP A 55 2.85 2.17 -18.00
N LEU A 56 2.91 3.51 -17.87
CA LEU A 56 1.76 4.32 -17.47
C LEU A 56 0.72 4.45 -18.58
N GLU A 57 1.14 4.38 -19.85
CA GLU A 57 0.23 4.50 -20.98
C GLU A 57 -0.66 3.26 -21.08
N GLU A 58 -0.07 2.08 -20.95
CA GLU A 58 -0.79 0.81 -20.84
C GLU A 58 -1.77 0.83 -19.65
N LYS A 59 -1.32 1.29 -18.49
CA LYS A 59 -2.17 1.41 -17.30
C LYS A 59 -3.38 2.31 -17.53
N VAL A 60 -3.15 3.53 -18.04
CA VAL A 60 -4.24 4.51 -18.23
C VAL A 60 -5.19 4.04 -19.33
N GLY A 61 -4.66 3.51 -20.43
CA GLY A 61 -5.46 2.93 -21.51
C GLY A 61 -6.35 1.79 -21.00
N TYR A 62 -5.78 0.81 -20.29
CA TYR A 62 -6.54 -0.29 -19.69
C TYR A 62 -7.65 0.21 -18.75
N LEU A 63 -7.37 1.20 -17.89
CA LEU A 63 -8.35 1.73 -16.96
C LEU A 63 -9.48 2.51 -17.66
N VAL A 64 -9.20 3.20 -18.76
CA VAL A 64 -10.22 3.88 -19.56
C VAL A 64 -11.06 2.88 -20.35
N ASP A 65 -10.42 1.94 -21.04
CA ASP A 65 -11.09 0.94 -21.90
C ASP A 65 -12.02 0.02 -21.10
N ASN A 66 -11.70 -0.22 -19.83
CA ASN A 66 -12.51 -1.03 -18.90
C ASN A 66 -13.38 -0.17 -17.96
N GLU A 67 -13.63 1.09 -18.31
CA GLU A 67 -14.57 1.99 -17.63
C GLU A 67 -14.25 2.26 -16.14
N TYR A 68 -12.99 2.05 -15.70
CA TYR A 68 -12.55 2.44 -14.36
C TYR A 68 -12.22 3.93 -14.27
N TYR A 69 -11.65 4.51 -15.33
CA TYR A 69 -11.30 5.93 -15.42
C TYR A 69 -12.17 6.65 -16.45
N ASP A 70 -12.62 7.87 -16.10
CA ASP A 70 -13.38 8.72 -17.02
C ASP A 70 -12.44 9.44 -18.01
N LYS A 71 -12.55 9.06 -19.28
CA LYS A 71 -11.79 9.67 -20.38
C LYS A 71 -12.02 11.19 -20.47
N ALA A 72 -13.23 11.67 -20.19
CA ALA A 72 -13.56 13.09 -20.30
C ALA A 72 -12.82 13.96 -19.27
N VAL A 73 -12.32 13.37 -18.17
CA VAL A 73 -11.44 14.07 -17.22
C VAL A 73 -10.02 14.15 -17.76
N LEU A 74 -9.53 13.07 -18.36
CA LEU A 74 -8.16 12.98 -18.90
C LEU A 74 -7.98 13.86 -20.14
N ASP A 75 -8.97 13.89 -21.04
CA ASP A 75 -8.97 14.68 -22.29
C ASP A 75 -8.88 16.21 -22.07
N LYS A 76 -8.96 16.67 -20.82
CA LYS A 76 -8.77 18.09 -20.45
C LYS A 76 -7.30 18.49 -20.33
N TYR A 77 -6.38 17.53 -20.41
CA TYR A 77 -4.96 17.74 -20.21
C TYR A 77 -4.16 17.04 -21.30
N ASP A 78 -2.96 17.55 -21.58
CA ASP A 78 -2.01 16.88 -22.47
C ASP A 78 -1.49 15.58 -21.83
N ASP A 79 -1.32 14.54 -22.65
CA ASP A 79 -0.85 13.22 -22.18
C ASP A 79 0.51 13.30 -21.46
N GLU A 80 1.42 14.16 -21.93
CA GLU A 80 2.73 14.39 -21.29
C GLU A 80 2.56 14.97 -19.88
N PHE A 81 1.64 15.92 -19.69
CA PHE A 81 1.36 16.49 -18.39
C PHE A 81 0.83 15.43 -17.42
N VAL A 82 -0.12 14.60 -17.88
CA VAL A 82 -0.65 13.49 -17.07
C VAL A 82 0.49 12.55 -16.69
N LYS A 83 1.32 12.15 -17.65
CA LYS A 83 2.48 11.26 -17.42
C LYS A 83 3.43 11.84 -16.36
N ASP A 84 3.76 13.12 -16.46
CA ASP A 84 4.68 13.78 -15.52
C ASP A 84 4.06 14.01 -14.15
N LEU A 85 2.75 14.25 -14.05
CA LEU A 85 2.05 14.34 -12.77
C LEU A 85 2.09 13.00 -12.01
N PHE A 86 1.85 11.88 -12.68
CA PHE A 86 1.98 10.56 -12.08
C PHE A 86 3.42 10.29 -11.62
N LYS A 87 4.43 10.61 -12.43
CA LYS A 87 5.84 10.50 -12.02
C LYS A 87 6.13 11.31 -10.76
N GLN A 88 5.64 12.55 -10.68
CA GLN A 88 5.79 13.40 -9.50
C GLN A 88 5.12 12.80 -8.26
N ALA A 89 3.93 12.24 -8.41
CA ALA A 89 3.23 11.56 -7.32
C ALA A 89 4.03 10.35 -6.81
N TYR A 90 4.50 9.48 -7.71
CA TYR A 90 5.30 8.30 -7.33
C TYR A 90 6.66 8.68 -6.72
N ALA A 91 7.26 9.79 -7.16
CA ALA A 91 8.54 10.28 -6.64
C ALA A 91 8.48 10.65 -5.14
N LYS A 92 7.28 10.91 -4.58
CA LYS A 92 7.12 11.14 -3.14
C LYS A 92 7.40 9.92 -2.28
N LYS A 93 7.46 8.71 -2.87
CA LYS A 93 7.70 7.44 -2.15
C LYS A 93 6.83 7.32 -0.90
N PHE A 94 5.55 7.66 -1.04
CA PHE A 94 4.60 7.71 0.06
C PHE A 94 4.53 6.36 0.80
N ARG A 95 4.35 6.44 2.12
CA ARG A 95 4.15 5.29 3.01
C ARG A 95 3.03 5.63 3.99
N PHE A 96 2.06 4.73 4.10
CA PHE A 96 1.04 4.83 5.15
C PHE A 96 1.69 4.77 6.52
N GLN A 97 1.21 5.63 7.43
CA GLN A 97 1.75 5.74 8.78
C GLN A 97 1.20 4.67 9.73
N THR A 98 0.01 4.15 9.42
CA THR A 98 -0.71 3.18 10.25
C THR A 98 -1.28 2.05 9.39
N PHE A 99 -1.54 0.89 10.00
CA PHE A 99 -2.17 -0.24 9.30
C PHE A 99 -3.59 0.11 8.87
N LEU A 100 -4.39 0.69 9.78
CA LEU A 100 -5.78 1.06 9.48
C LEU A 100 -5.89 2.12 8.37
N GLY A 101 -4.87 2.98 8.21
CA GLY A 101 -4.84 3.91 7.08
C GLY A 101 -4.60 3.23 5.73
N ALA A 102 -4.02 2.03 5.73
CA ALA A 102 -3.70 1.26 4.53
C ALA A 102 -4.74 0.18 4.18
N PHE A 103 -5.40 -0.40 5.17
CA PHE A 103 -6.39 -1.48 5.05
C PHE A 103 -7.72 -1.00 4.45
#